data_AF-A0A542CUV1-F1
#
_entry.id   AF-A0A542CUV1-F1
#
_cell.length_a   1.000
_cell.length_b   1.000
_cell.length_c   1.000
_cell.angle_alpha   90.00
_cell.angle_beta   90.00
_cell.angle_gamma   90.00
#
_symmetry.space_group_name_H-M   'P 1'
#
loop_
_entity.id
_entity.type
_entity.pdbx_description
1 polymer ?
#
loop_
_entity_poly.entity_id
_entity_poly.type
_entity_poly.pdbx_seq_one_letter_code
_entity_poly.pdbx_strand_id
1 'polypeptide(L)'
;MTRLQGGADWVLYVFGPKNAPEAVAHVFQWDTCADVVILRGEDDATAYRVPTFPDTDVFAPELVSWHYHASAVWTLRAVLTIDRPGHPDAPMGVLRPVPGCGVPMEIRRPVGIRPTSLAGRRPGWGEQGSARPARVPRVSEIEGGHGSGQGQ
;
A
#
# COMPACT_ATOMS: atom_id res chain seq x y z
N MET A 1 19.38 -2.26 -18.64
CA MET A 1 18.30 -1.49 -19.32
C MET A 1 17.14 -1.34 -18.34
N THR A 2 17.08 -0.22 -17.64
CA THR A 2 16.06 0.04 -16.61
C THR A 2 14.93 0.83 -17.26
N ARG A 3 13.80 0.17 -17.53
CA ARG A 3 12.57 0.88 -17.92
C ARG A 3 11.93 1.40 -16.63
N LEU A 4 11.93 2.73 -16.45
CA LEU A 4 11.10 3.39 -15.45
C LEU A 4 9.63 3.30 -15.91
N GLN A 5 8.81 2.71 -15.04
CA GLN A 5 7.36 2.84 -14.84
C GLN A 5 6.53 3.39 -16.03
N GLY A 6 5.76 2.50 -16.66
CA GLY A 6 4.42 2.88 -17.14
C GLY A 6 3.52 2.99 -15.90
N GLY A 7 2.77 4.09 -15.79
CA GLY A 7 1.97 4.41 -14.61
C GLY A 7 0.92 3.35 -14.29
N ALA A 8 1.26 2.42 -13.39
CA ALA A 8 0.27 1.60 -12.72
C ALA A 8 -0.31 2.44 -11.58
N ASP A 9 -1.58 2.79 -11.69
CA ASP A 9 -2.33 3.46 -10.63
C ASP A 9 -3.08 2.43 -9.80
N TRP A 10 -3.28 2.74 -8.52
CA TRP A 10 -4.20 1.99 -7.68
C TRP A 10 -5.64 2.22 -8.15
N VAL A 11 -6.36 1.12 -8.42
CA VAL A 11 -7.78 1.16 -8.74
C VAL A 11 -8.60 0.93 -7.48
N LEU A 12 -9.53 1.83 -7.19
CA LEU A 12 -10.43 1.75 -6.04
C LEU A 12 -11.74 1.04 -6.39
N TYR A 13 -12.13 0.11 -5.54
CA TYR A 13 -13.39 -0.63 -5.55
C TYR A 13 -14.12 -0.41 -4.22
N VAL A 14 -15.40 -0.09 -4.28
CA VAL A 14 -16.25 0.08 -3.09
C VAL A 14 -17.35 -0.98 -3.12
N PHE A 15 -17.50 -1.71 -2.01
CA PHE A 15 -18.44 -2.82 -1.84
C PHE A 15 -19.48 -2.52 -0.78
N GLY A 16 -20.68 -3.10 -0.95
CA GLY A 16 -21.83 -2.83 -0.09
C GLY A 16 -22.68 -1.61 -0.51
N PRO A 17 -23.62 -1.16 0.34
CA PRO A 17 -24.49 -0.02 0.06
C PRO A 17 -23.73 1.29 -0.17
N LYS A 18 -24.17 2.08 -1.15
CA LYS A 18 -23.53 3.36 -1.54
C LYS A 18 -23.28 4.33 -0.38
N ASN A 19 -24.19 4.39 0.60
CA ASN A 19 -24.12 5.32 1.74
C ASN A 19 -23.56 4.67 3.02
N ALA A 20 -23.21 3.38 2.97
CA ALA A 20 -22.69 2.62 4.09
C ALA A 20 -21.83 1.47 3.53
N PRO A 21 -20.65 1.77 2.95
CA PRO A 21 -19.81 0.76 2.34
C PRO A 21 -19.33 -0.24 3.41
N GLU A 22 -19.38 -1.51 3.06
CA GLU A 22 -18.94 -2.60 3.95
C GLU A 22 -17.46 -2.92 3.77
N ALA A 23 -16.92 -2.66 2.58
CA ALA A 23 -15.50 -2.77 2.31
C ALA A 23 -15.04 -1.81 1.22
N VAL A 24 -13.80 -1.37 1.33
CA VAL A 24 -13.11 -0.58 0.31
C VAL A 24 -11.84 -1.32 -0.07
N ALA A 25 -11.69 -1.69 -1.33
CA ALA A 25 -10.49 -2.35 -1.82
C ALA A 25 -9.70 -1.48 -2.79
N HIS A 26 -8.38 -1.61 -2.74
CA HIS A 26 -7.50 -1.04 -3.75
C HIS A 26 -6.69 -2.16 -4.39
N VAL A 27 -6.56 -2.10 -5.72
CA VAL A 27 -5.82 -3.07 -6.51
C VAL A 27 -4.71 -2.35 -7.27
N PHE A 28 -3.48 -2.83 -7.12
CA PHE A 28 -2.34 -2.42 -7.93
C PHE A 28 -1.94 -3.58 -8.83
N GLN A 29 -2.12 -3.40 -10.13
CA GLN A 29 -1.83 -4.43 -11.12
C GLN A 29 -0.35 -4.39 -11.53
N TRP A 30 0.32 -5.53 -11.42
CA TRP A 30 1.62 -5.82 -12.02
C TRP A 30 1.44 -6.69 -13.27
N ASP A 31 2.53 -6.98 -13.99
CA ASP A 31 2.46 -7.79 -15.20
C ASP A 31 1.98 -9.24 -14.94
N THR A 32 2.28 -9.81 -13.77
CA THR A 32 2.00 -11.24 -13.46
C THR A 32 1.24 -11.46 -12.16
N CYS A 33 0.92 -10.40 -11.42
CA CYS A 33 0.19 -10.47 -10.17
C CYS A 33 -0.50 -9.14 -9.86
N ALA A 34 -1.33 -9.12 -8.83
CA ALA A 34 -1.88 -7.91 -8.26
C ALA A 34 -1.61 -7.84 -6.76
N ASP A 35 -1.32 -6.63 -6.27
CA ASP A 35 -1.38 -6.33 -4.85
C ASP A 35 -2.77 -5.79 -4.53
N VAL A 36 -3.42 -6.40 -3.56
CA VAL A 36 -4.77 -6.05 -3.14
C VAL A 36 -4.72 -5.66 -1.67
N VAL A 37 -5.38 -4.56 -1.31
CA VAL A 37 -5.72 -4.22 0.07
C VAL A 37 -7.23 -4.09 0.19
N ILE A 38 -7.81 -4.65 1.24
CA ILE A 38 -9.23 -4.58 1.57
C ILE A 38 -9.35 -3.99 2.97
N LEU A 39 -10.05 -2.87 3.08
CA LEU A 39 -10.34 -2.16 4.31
C LEU A 39 -11.81 -2.41 4.69
N ARG A 40 -12.06 -2.92 5.89
CA ARG A 40 -13.41 -3.15 6.44
C ARG A 40 -13.67 -2.29 7.69
N GLY A 41 -12.60 -1.83 8.33
CA GLY A 41 -12.63 -0.90 9.44
C GLY A 41 -11.22 -0.42 9.77
N GLU A 42 -11.10 0.39 10.82
CA GLU A 42 -9.81 0.87 11.30
C GLU A 42 -8.91 -0.29 11.78
N ASP A 43 -9.51 -1.30 12.40
CA ASP A 43 -8.81 -2.46 12.98
C ASP A 43 -8.95 -3.76 12.16
N ASP A 44 -9.68 -3.72 11.03
CA ASP A 44 -9.89 -4.86 10.14
C ASP A 44 -9.51 -4.49 8.71
N ALA A 45 -8.28 -4.88 8.34
CA ALA A 45 -7.78 -4.77 6.99
C ALA A 45 -6.92 -5.97 6.62
N THR A 46 -7.05 -6.42 5.37
CA THR A 46 -6.22 -7.49 4.80
C THR A 46 -5.54 -7.00 3.53
N ALA A 47 -4.25 -7.27 3.39
CA ALA A 47 -3.53 -7.12 2.14
C ALA A 47 -2.96 -8.45 1.68
N TYR A 48 -2.84 -8.63 0.37
CA TYR A 48 -2.26 -9.83 -0.22
C TYR A 48 -1.75 -9.58 -1.63
N ARG A 49 -0.82 -10.43 -2.06
CA ARG A 49 -0.37 -10.53 -3.45
C ARG A 49 -0.95 -11.78 -4.08
N VAL A 50 -1.72 -11.62 -5.15
CA VAL A 50 -2.37 -12.71 -5.88
C VAL A 50 -1.76 -12.84 -7.27
N PRO A 51 -1.30 -14.03 -7.70
CA PRO A 51 -0.92 -14.26 -9.10
C PRO A 51 -2.10 -13.97 -10.03
N THR A 52 -1.85 -13.31 -11.17
CA THR A 52 -2.90 -12.97 -12.12
C THR A 52 -2.65 -13.60 -13.47
N PHE A 53 -3.68 -14.26 -13.98
CA PHE A 53 -3.83 -14.79 -15.34
C PHE A 53 -5.03 -14.10 -16.00
N PRO A 54 -5.30 -14.31 -17.31
CA PRO A 54 -6.57 -13.89 -17.89
C PRO A 54 -7.75 -14.33 -17.02
N ASP A 55 -8.70 -13.43 -16.82
CA ASP A 55 -9.95 -13.64 -16.04
C ASP A 55 -9.77 -13.92 -14.54
N THR A 56 -8.60 -13.66 -13.97
CA THR A 56 -8.40 -13.81 -12.51
C THR A 56 -9.29 -12.85 -11.73
N ASP A 57 -10.15 -13.41 -10.88
CA ASP A 57 -10.88 -12.64 -9.87
C ASP A 57 -9.99 -12.38 -8.66
N VAL A 58 -9.36 -11.20 -8.64
CA VAL A 58 -8.46 -10.78 -7.57
C VAL A 58 -9.16 -10.67 -6.21
N PHE A 59 -10.50 -10.62 -6.15
CA PHE A 59 -11.27 -10.58 -4.91
C PHE A 59 -11.74 -11.96 -4.45
N ALA A 60 -11.52 -13.04 -5.23
CA ALA A 60 -11.72 -14.42 -4.82
C ALA A 60 -10.42 -15.23 -5.00
N PRO A 61 -9.31 -14.86 -4.31
CA PRO A 61 -8.04 -15.55 -4.52
C PRO A 61 -8.11 -16.99 -4.02
N GLU A 62 -7.71 -17.96 -4.85
CA GLU A 62 -7.50 -19.35 -4.42
C GLU A 62 -6.11 -19.57 -3.81
N LEU A 63 -5.14 -18.76 -4.26
CA LEU A 63 -3.73 -18.80 -3.88
C LEU A 63 -3.19 -17.38 -3.77
N VAL A 64 -2.25 -17.17 -2.85
CA VAL A 64 -1.51 -15.90 -2.70
C VAL A 64 -0.03 -16.18 -2.53
N SER A 65 0.83 -15.25 -2.94
CA SER A 65 2.27 -15.35 -2.67
C SER A 65 2.69 -14.67 -1.36
N TRP A 66 1.79 -13.86 -0.82
CA TRP A 66 1.93 -13.13 0.43
C TRP A 66 0.55 -12.68 0.93
N HIS A 67 0.37 -12.62 2.24
CA HIS A 67 -0.77 -11.97 2.88
C HIS A 67 -0.36 -11.31 4.18
N TYR A 68 -1.19 -10.38 4.65
CA TYR A 68 -1.05 -9.72 5.94
C TYR A 68 -2.41 -9.21 6.41
N HIS A 69 -2.72 -9.37 7.69
CA HIS A 69 -3.98 -8.91 8.28
C HIS A 69 -3.70 -8.23 9.63
N ALA A 70 -4.19 -7.01 9.78
CA ALA A 70 -4.05 -6.17 10.98
C ALA A 70 -4.96 -4.93 10.84
N SER A 71 -4.74 -3.93 11.70
CA SER A 71 -5.32 -2.61 11.52
C SER A 71 -4.90 -1.96 10.20
N ALA A 72 -5.73 -1.06 9.68
CA ALA A 72 -5.57 -0.40 8.39
C ALA A 72 -4.19 0.23 8.22
N VAL A 73 -3.67 0.91 9.25
CA VAL A 73 -2.34 1.56 9.21
C VAL A 73 -1.22 0.53 8.99
N TRP A 74 -1.26 -0.58 9.71
CA TRP A 74 -0.23 -1.62 9.58
C TRP A 74 -0.34 -2.38 8.27
N THR A 75 -1.56 -2.71 7.85
CA THR A 75 -1.81 -3.39 6.58
C THR A 75 -1.38 -2.53 5.38
N LEU A 76 -1.65 -1.21 5.41
CA LEU A 76 -1.18 -0.28 4.39
C LEU A 76 0.35 -0.18 4.37
N ARG A 77 1.01 -0.10 5.53
CA ARG A 77 2.48 -0.11 5.59
C ARG A 77 3.05 -1.38 4.99
N ALA A 78 2.48 -2.53 5.33
CA ALA A 78 2.95 -3.83 4.85
C ALA A 78 2.86 -3.92 3.31
N VAL A 79 1.71 -3.57 2.71
CA VAL A 79 1.54 -3.66 1.25
C VAL A 79 2.32 -2.59 0.48
N LEU A 80 2.58 -1.43 1.08
CA LEU A 80 3.36 -0.37 0.42
C LEU A 80 4.88 -0.59 0.51
N THR A 81 5.32 -1.54 1.35
CA THR A 81 6.74 -1.85 1.55
C THR A 81 7.13 -3.24 1.06
N ILE A 82 6.18 -4.01 0.53
CA ILE A 82 6.50 -5.27 -0.15
C ILE A 82 7.35 -5.00 -1.39
N ASP A 83 8.38 -5.82 -1.58
CA ASP A 83 9.19 -5.73 -2.79
C ASP A 83 8.37 -6.02 -4.04
N ARG A 84 8.66 -5.29 -5.12
CA ARG A 84 8.02 -5.48 -6.41
C ARG A 84 8.27 -6.89 -6.97
N PRO A 85 7.34 -7.46 -7.76
CA PRO A 85 7.56 -8.73 -8.43
C PRO A 85 8.85 -8.74 -9.25
N GLY A 86 9.60 -9.83 -9.20
CA GLY A 86 10.91 -9.98 -9.84
C GLY A 86 12.10 -9.38 -9.07
N HIS A 87 11.88 -8.74 -7.92
CA HIS A 87 12.96 -8.44 -6.97
C HIS A 87 13.44 -9.74 -6.29
N PRO A 88 14.74 -9.90 -5.96
CA PRO A 88 15.25 -11.09 -5.27
C PRO A 88 14.53 -11.41 -3.95
N ASP A 89 14.12 -10.38 -3.22
CA ASP A 89 13.43 -10.49 -1.93
C ASP A 89 11.89 -10.46 -2.07
N ALA A 90 11.37 -10.42 -3.30
CA ALA A 90 9.93 -10.45 -3.51
C ALA A 90 9.31 -11.76 -2.99
N PRO A 91 8.14 -11.70 -2.32
CA PRO A 91 7.47 -12.93 -1.90
C PRO A 91 7.05 -13.81 -3.08
N MET A 92 7.62 -15.00 -3.13
CA MET A 92 7.36 -16.04 -4.16
C MET A 92 6.69 -17.30 -3.59
N GLY A 93 6.12 -17.21 -2.38
CA GLY A 93 5.43 -18.35 -1.77
C GLY A 93 4.21 -18.80 -2.57
N VAL A 94 3.73 -20.01 -2.28
CA VAL A 94 2.40 -20.48 -2.69
C VAL A 94 1.65 -20.80 -1.41
N LEU A 95 0.77 -19.88 -1.02
CA LEU A 95 0.07 -19.92 0.25
C LEU A 95 -1.42 -20.05 0.02
N ARG A 96 -2.10 -20.76 0.94
CA ARG A 96 -3.55 -20.62 1.07
C ARG A 96 -3.85 -19.21 1.61
N PRO A 97 -4.83 -18.49 1.04
CA PRO A 97 -5.26 -17.21 1.58
C PRO A 97 -5.78 -17.38 3.02
N VAL A 98 -5.47 -16.41 3.88
CA VAL A 98 -6.04 -16.35 5.24
C VAL A 98 -7.49 -15.89 5.19
N PRO A 99 -8.29 -16.16 6.24
CA PRO A 99 -9.60 -15.52 6.40
C PRO A 99 -9.50 -14.00 6.21
N GLY A 100 -10.46 -13.42 5.49
CA GLY A 100 -10.45 -12.01 5.13
C GLY A 100 -9.65 -11.66 3.86
N CYS A 101 -8.95 -12.62 3.24
CA CYS A 101 -8.56 -12.47 1.84
C CYS A 101 -9.81 -12.55 0.97
N GLY A 102 -9.98 -11.55 0.10
CA GLY A 102 -11.13 -11.46 -0.78
C GLY A 102 -12.37 -10.80 -0.18
N VAL A 103 -13.40 -10.70 -1.02
CA VAL A 103 -14.67 -10.03 -0.73
C VAL A 103 -15.80 -11.03 -0.95
N PRO A 104 -16.71 -11.28 0.00
CA PRO A 104 -17.85 -12.18 -0.21
C PRO A 104 -18.74 -11.72 -1.39
N MET A 105 -19.25 -12.66 -2.19
CA MET A 105 -20.01 -12.36 -3.41
C MET A 105 -21.29 -11.55 -3.12
N GLU A 106 -21.86 -11.73 -1.93
CA GLU A 106 -23.10 -11.12 -1.46
C GLU A 106 -23.01 -9.58 -1.42
N ILE A 107 -21.81 -9.05 -1.17
CA ILE A 107 -21.56 -7.61 -1.02
C ILE A 107 -20.93 -6.97 -2.27
N ARG A 108 -20.63 -7.76 -3.31
CA ARG A 108 -20.05 -7.30 -4.60
C ARG A 108 -21.04 -6.67 -5.58
N ARG A 109 -22.15 -6.12 -5.07
CA ARG A 109 -23.20 -5.41 -5.84
C ARG A 109 -22.62 -4.24 -6.67
N PRO A 110 -23.37 -3.63 -7.62
CA PRO A 110 -22.82 -2.77 -8.67
C PRO A 110 -21.78 -1.78 -8.14
N VAL A 111 -20.53 -2.02 -8.55
CA VAL A 111 -19.33 -1.41 -7.99
C VAL A 111 -19.15 0.01 -8.52
N GLY A 112 -18.83 0.95 -7.62
CA GLY A 112 -18.28 2.24 -8.01
C GLY A 112 -16.77 2.12 -8.19
N ILE A 113 -16.29 2.11 -9.43
CA ILE A 113 -14.86 2.19 -9.73
C ILE A 113 -14.46 3.66 -9.78
N ARG A 114 -13.41 4.02 -9.03
CA ARG A 114 -12.83 5.36 -9.09
C ARG A 114 -11.33 5.24 -9.39
N PRO A 115 -10.87 5.71 -10.56
CA PRO A 115 -9.44 5.83 -10.82
C PRO A 115 -8.80 6.79 -9.80
N THR A 116 -7.71 6.36 -9.17
CA THR A 116 -6.97 7.17 -8.19
C THR A 116 -5.81 7.89 -8.87
N SER A 117 -6.01 8.47 -10.06
CA SER A 117 -4.96 9.26 -10.67
C SER A 117 -4.81 10.58 -9.91
N LEU A 118 -3.59 10.88 -9.47
CA LEU A 118 -3.18 12.20 -8.98
C LEU A 118 -3.09 13.19 -10.16
N ALA A 119 -4.13 13.29 -11.00
CA ALA A 119 -4.26 14.32 -12.03
C ALA A 119 -4.76 15.64 -11.41
N GLY A 120 -4.15 16.04 -10.30
CA GLY A 120 -4.29 17.36 -9.71
C GLY A 120 -3.24 18.28 -10.30
N ARG A 121 -3.64 19.09 -11.29
CA ARG A 121 -2.97 20.35 -11.68
C ARG A 121 -2.41 21.05 -10.45
N ARG A 122 -1.10 21.30 -10.42
CA ARG A 122 -0.58 22.47 -9.69
C ARG A 122 -0.98 23.71 -10.51
N PRO A 123 -1.76 24.67 -10.00
CA PRO A 123 -1.66 26.03 -10.52
C PRO A 123 -0.22 26.47 -10.26
N GLY A 124 0.47 26.89 -11.31
CA GLY A 124 1.82 27.44 -11.20
C GLY A 124 1.82 28.58 -10.20
N TRP A 125 2.36 28.34 -9.02
CA TRP A 125 2.83 29.41 -8.15
C TRP A 125 4.14 29.91 -8.76
N GLY A 126 4.07 31.13 -9.27
CA GLY A 126 5.20 31.81 -9.88
C GLY A 126 6.40 31.89 -8.94
N GLU A 127 7.57 31.86 -9.57
CA GLU A 127 8.84 32.27 -8.99
C GLU A 127 8.68 33.55 -8.15
N GLN A 128 8.81 33.41 -6.83
CA GLN A 128 9.34 34.46 -5.98
C GLN A 128 10.18 33.81 -4.87
N GLY A 129 11.44 34.26 -4.77
CA GLY A 129 12.21 34.22 -3.53
C GLY A 129 13.11 33.01 -3.35
N SER A 130 14.34 33.13 -3.87
CA SER A 130 15.51 32.40 -3.39
C SER A 130 15.63 32.53 -1.87
N ALA A 131 15.29 31.46 -1.14
CA ALA A 131 15.65 31.26 0.26
C ALA A 131 16.69 30.14 0.31
N ARG A 132 17.91 30.50 0.72
CA ARG A 132 19.04 29.59 0.94
C ARG A 132 18.61 28.40 1.82
N PRO A 133 19.03 27.15 1.52
CA PRO A 133 18.71 26.03 2.39
C PRO A 133 19.37 26.21 3.76
N ALA A 134 18.56 26.09 4.81
CA ALA A 134 19.03 25.99 6.18
C ALA A 134 19.91 24.74 6.33
N ARG A 135 21.07 24.94 6.97
CA ARG A 135 22.08 23.93 7.25
C ARG A 135 21.49 22.86 8.18
N VAL A 136 21.45 21.61 7.75
CA VAL A 136 21.09 20.46 8.61
C VAL A 136 22.29 20.16 9.53
N PRO A 137 22.13 20.16 10.86
CA PRO A 137 23.19 19.73 11.78
C PRO A 137 23.51 18.24 11.59
N ARG A 138 24.79 17.89 11.63
CA ARG A 138 25.28 16.50 11.54
C ARG A 138 25.04 15.81 12.90
N VAL A 139 24.66 14.52 12.87
CA VAL A 139 24.29 13.64 13.99
C VAL A 139 25.47 13.28 14.92
N SER A 140 26.41 14.21 15.14
CA SER A 140 27.57 14.03 16.02
C SER A 140 27.65 15.07 17.14
N GLU A 141 26.56 15.81 17.41
CA GLU A 141 26.49 16.84 18.46
C GLU A 141 25.43 16.54 19.55
N ILE A 142 24.97 15.29 19.69
CA ILE A 142 23.92 14.89 20.67
C ILE A 142 24.46 14.04 21.83
N GLU A 143 25.78 13.91 22.00
CA GLU A 143 26.35 13.28 23.19
C GLU A 143 27.38 14.18 23.85
N GLY A 144 26.95 14.88 24.89
CA GLY A 144 27.79 15.81 25.64
C GLY A 144 27.11 16.33 26.90
N GLY A 145 26.66 15.44 27.79
CA GLY A 145 26.24 15.85 29.13
C GLY A 145 25.70 14.70 29.96
N HIS A 146 26.24 14.57 31.19
CA HIS A 146 26.01 13.56 32.26
C HIS A 146 27.10 12.48 32.29
N GLY A 147 27.89 12.30 33.35
CA GLY A 147 28.08 13.04 34.59
C GLY A 147 29.24 12.37 35.34
N SER A 148 30.23 13.14 35.75
CA SER A 148 31.37 12.65 36.52
C SER A 148 31.03 12.74 38.01
N GLY A 149 30.39 11.70 38.55
CA GLY A 149 30.29 11.48 39.98
C GLY A 149 31.58 10.83 40.48
N GLN A 150 32.34 11.56 41.28
CA GLN A 150 33.55 11.11 41.96
C GLN A 150 33.21 10.02 43.00
N GLY A 151 34.02 8.97 43.02
CA GLY A 151 34.11 8.02 44.11
C GLY A 151 35.52 8.02 44.67
N GLN A 152 35.59 8.12 46.00
CA GLN A 152 36.73 7.94 46.92
C GLN A 152 37.69 9.12 47.09
#